data_AF-A0AAX2FNQ5-F1
#
_entry.id   AF-A0AAX2FNQ5-F1
#
_cell.length_a   1.000
_cell.length_b   1.000
_cell.length_c   1.000
_cell.angle_alpha   90.00
_cell.angle_beta   90.00
_cell.angle_gamma   90.00
#
_symmetry.space_group_name_H-M   'P 1'
#
loop_
_entity.id
_entity.type
_entity.pdbx_description
1 polymer ?
#
loop_
_entity_poly.entity_id
_entity_poly.type
_entity_poly.pdbx_seq_one_letter_code
_entity_poly.pdbx_strand_id
1 'polypeptide(L)' 'MKKVISDNFASFFCIGLLLYLSIDYKNISIMGYIFIATSIFAFITFLINLALTYQLEKREKESI' A
#
# COMPACT_ATOMS: atom_id res chain seq x y z
N MET A 1 7.37 -7.18 -12.37
CA MET A 1 7.36 -5.77 -11.84
C MET A 1 6.10 -4.92 -12.16
N LYS A 2 5.67 -4.71 -13.42
CA LYS A 2 4.53 -3.80 -13.74
C LYS A 2 3.23 -4.13 -12.99
N LYS A 3 2.94 -5.42 -12.80
CA LYS A 3 1.76 -5.92 -12.08
C LYS A 3 1.78 -5.54 -10.60
N VAL A 4 2.94 -5.64 -9.95
CA VAL A 4 3.15 -5.25 -8.55
C VAL A 4 2.93 -3.76 -8.33
N ILE A 5 3.43 -2.93 -9.25
CA ILE A 5 3.27 -1.48 -9.17
C ILE A 5 1.79 -1.12 -9.36
N SER A 6 1.12 -1.74 -10.33
CA SER A 6 -0.32 -1.60 -10.57
C SER A 6 -1.18 -2.02 -9.36
N ASP A 7 -0.92 -3.20 -8.80
CA ASP A 7 -1.69 -3.78 -7.70
C ASP A 7 -1.53 -2.97 -6.40
N ASN A 8 -0.33 -2.42 -6.18
CA ASN A 8 -0.11 -1.50 -5.06
C ASN A 8 -0.67 -0.09 -5.33
N PHE A 9 -0.71 0.38 -6.58
CA PHE A 9 -1.25 1.71 -6.92
C PHE A 9 -2.74 1.82 -6.59
N ALA A 10 -3.52 0.78 -6.89
CA ALA A 10 -4.93 0.71 -6.50
C ALA A 10 -5.11 0.79 -4.98
N SER A 11 -4.22 0.13 -4.22
CA SER A 11 -4.24 0.17 -2.76
C SER A 11 -3.91 1.56 -2.21
N PHE A 12 -2.89 2.23 -2.77
CA PHE A 12 -2.56 3.62 -2.42
C PHE A 12 -3.73 4.59 -2.73
N PHE A 13 -4.38 4.42 -3.87
CA PHE A 13 -5.53 5.25 -4.26
C PHE A 13 -6.72 5.06 -3.29
N CYS A 14 -7.07 3.82 -2.96
CA CYS A 14 -8.15 3.53 -2.01
C CYS A 14 -7.87 4.09 -0.62
N ILE A 15 -6.63 3.97 -0.14
CA ILE A 15 -6.22 4.51 1.17
C ILE A 15 -6.33 6.05 1.19
N GLY A 16 -5.84 6.72 0.14
CA GLY A 16 -5.97 8.17 0.00
C GLY A 16 -7.43 8.63 -0.05
N LEU A 17 -8.30 7.90 -0.75
CA LEU A 17 -9.73 8.20 -0.84
C LEU A 17 -10.45 7.99 0.51
N LEU A 18 -10.14 6.91 1.23
CA LEU A 18 -10.67 6.63 2.56
C LEU A 18 -10.28 7.72 3.57
N LEU A 19 -9.03 8.17 3.50
CA LEU A 19 -8.54 9.29 4.31
C LEU A 19 -9.33 10.55 3.99
N TYR A 20 -9.48 10.91 2.72
CA TYR A 20 -10.26 12.06 2.30
C TYR A 20 -11.72 12.02 2.79
N LEU A 21 -12.37 10.86 2.72
CA LEU A 21 -13.74 10.66 3.21
C LEU A 21 -13.84 10.71 4.75
N SER A 22 -12.77 10.37 5.45
CA SER A 22 -12.71 10.38 6.93
C SER A 22 -12.31 11.73 7.51
N ILE A 23 -12.24 12.79 6.70
CA ILE A 23 -11.94 14.15 7.16
C ILE A 23 -13.09 14.66 8.03
N ASP A 24 -12.93 14.55 9.34
CA ASP A 24 -13.66 15.36 10.30
C ASP A 24 -12.87 16.67 10.54
N TYR A 25 -13.32 17.75 9.89
CA TYR A 25 -12.68 19.07 9.96
C TYR A 25 -12.63 19.66 11.38
N LYS A 26 -13.37 19.10 12.34
CA LYS A 26 -13.29 19.52 13.75
C LYS A 26 -12.10 18.93 14.51
N ASN A 27 -11.49 17.84 14.01
CA ASN A 27 -10.49 17.09 14.77
C ASN A 27 -9.26 16.71 13.93
N ILE A 28 -8.62 17.75 13.36
CA ILE A 28 -7.44 17.67 12.48
C ILE A 28 -6.29 16.86 13.11
N SER A 29 -6.15 16.87 14.44
CA SER A 29 -5.11 16.10 15.15
C SER A 29 -5.25 14.59 14.91
N ILE A 30 -6.46 14.04 15.07
CA ILE A 30 -6.76 12.62 14.81
C ILE A 30 -6.51 12.26 13.34
N MET A 31 -6.77 13.21 12.43
CA MET A 31 -6.58 13.06 11.00
C MET A 31 -5.11 12.79 10.63
N GLY A 32 -4.17 13.51 11.26
CA GLY A 32 -2.73 13.28 11.10
C GLY A 32 -2.29 11.89 11.57
N TYR A 33 -2.81 11.41 12.71
CA TYR A 33 -2.51 10.08 13.22
C TYR A 33 -3.05 8.97 12.30
N ILE A 34 -4.29 9.10 11.81
CA ILE A 34 -4.88 8.13 10.88
C ILE A 34 -4.08 8.10 9.58
N PHE A 35 -3.68 9.25 9.04
CA PHE A 35 -2.87 9.36 7.83
C PHE A 35 -1.52 8.67 7.97
N ILE A 36 -0.80 8.92 9.07
CA ILE A 36 0.51 8.30 9.33
C ILE A 36 0.34 6.79 9.48
N ALA A 37 -0.63 6.33 10.27
CA ALA A 37 -0.87 4.91 10.48
C ALA A 37 -1.21 4.19 9.17
N THR A 38 -2.15 4.71 8.38
CA THR A 38 -2.50 4.12 7.08
C THR A 38 -1.36 4.15 6.08
N SER A 39 -0.53 5.21 6.07
CA SER A 39 0.66 5.28 5.22
C SER A 39 1.71 4.21 5.59
N ILE A 40 1.93 3.98 6.88
CA ILE A 40 2.82 2.92 7.37
C ILE A 40 2.30 1.55 6.92
N PHE A 41 1.00 1.28 7.11
CA PHE A 41 0.40 0.02 6.66
C PHE A 41 0.49 -0.17 5.15
N ALA A 42 0.19 0.86 4.36
CA ALA A 42 0.34 0.83 2.90
C ALA A 42 1.77 0.47 2.47
N PHE A 43 2.76 1.08 3.13
CA PHE A 43 4.16 0.83 2.86
C PHE A 43 4.59 -0.61 3.22
N ILE A 44 4.15 -1.12 4.37
CA ILE A 44 4.40 -2.52 4.77
C ILE A 44 3.79 -3.48 3.74
N THR A 45 2.54 -3.26 3.33
CA THR A 45 1.88 -4.08 2.30
C THR A 45 2.62 -4.05 0.98
N PHE A 46 3.11 -2.88 0.55
CA PHE A 46 3.95 -2.75 -0.63
C PHE A 46 5.22 -3.60 -0.54
N LEU A 47 5.93 -3.55 0.59
CA LEU A 47 7.15 -4.35 0.80
C LEU A 47 6.87 -5.85 0.76
N ILE A 48 5.79 -6.31 1.39
CA ILE A 48 5.38 -7.72 1.35
C ILE A 48 5.07 -8.15 -0.09
N ASN A 49 4.28 -7.36 -0.83
CA ASN A 49 3.95 -7.64 -2.22
C ASN A 49 5.19 -7.67 -3.12
N LEU A 50 6.15 -6.78 -2.88
CA LEU A 50 7.42 -6.76 -3.59
C LEU A 50 8.24 -8.03 -3.31
N ALA A 51 8.36 -8.41 -2.04
CA ALA A 51 9.10 -9.61 -1.63
C ALA A 51 8.49 -10.89 -2.20
N LEU A 52 7.16 -11.03 -2.11
CA LEU A 52 6.43 -12.18 -2.68
C LEU A 52 6.62 -12.25 -4.19
N THR A 53 6.52 -11.12 -4.89
CA THR A 53 6.71 -11.12 -6.34
C THR A 53 8.13 -11.47 -6.73
N TYR A 54 9.12 -10.96 -6.01
CA TYR A 54 10.53 -11.31 -6.25
C TYR A 54 10.76 -12.81 -6.05
N GLN A 55 10.18 -13.41 -5.01
CA GLN A 55 10.29 -14.86 -4.79
C GLN A 55 9.60 -15.66 -5.90
N LEU A 56 8.43 -15.23 -6.38
CA LEU A 56 7.72 -15.89 -7.48
C LEU A 56 8.52 -15.80 -8.79
N GLU A 57 8.99 -14.60 -9.16
CA GLU A 57 9.83 -14.42 -10.36
C GLU A 57 11.15 -15.22 -10.25
N LYS A 58 11.74 -15.34 -9.05
CA LYS A 58 12.92 -16.18 -8.82
C LYS A 58 12.61 -17.67 -9.04
N ARG A 59 11.51 -18.18 -8.48
CA ARG A 59 11.10 -19.59 -8.65
C ARG A 59 10.77 -19.93 -10.10
N GLU A 60 10.10 -19.05 -10.84
CA GLU A 60 9.82 -19.26 -12.27
C GLU A 60 11.10 -19.39 -13.10
N LYS A 61 12.15 -18.65 -12.76
CA LYS A 61 13.45 -18.73 -13.44
C LYS A 61 14.27 -19.97 -13.06
N GLU A 62 14.08 -20.49 -11.86
CA GLU A 62 14.74 -21.71 -11.38
C GLU A 62 14.03 -23.00 -11.82
N SER A 63 12.74 -22.93 -12.21
CA SER A 63 11.99 -24.09 -12.71
C SER A 63 12.08 -24.32 -14.23
N ILE A 64 12.92 -23.55 -14.93
CA ILE A 64 13.26 -23.70 -16.36
C ILE A 64 14.67 -24.28 -16.45
#